data_AF-A0A7S0QZM8-F1
#
_entry.id   AF-A0A7S0QZM8-F1
#
_cell.length_a   1.000
_cell.length_b   1.000
_cell.length_c   1.000
_cell.angle_alpha   90.00
_cell.angle_beta   90.00
_cell.angle_gamma   90.00
#
_symmetry.space_group_name_H-M   'P 1'
#
loop_
_entity.id
_entity.type
_entity.pdbx_description
1 polymer ?
#
loop_
_entity_poly.entity_id
_entity_poly.type
_entity_poly.pdbx_seq_one_letter_code
_entity_poly.pdbx_strand_id
1 'polypeptide(L)'
;ETDVDEEEEVNLEEFDRDAWDLDEDFILQQHAKPHSFLVLGKPCSGKSTLASKLSERLGCVHVGIPQILATALSGYRLITALKCDREEQEGIKLKLSEENVENAEGLKARLDELELAIKERENNVANLPRDELNTPETEMPAEFMEAAEALLR
;
A
#
# COMPACT_ATOMS: atom_id res chain seq x y z
N GLU A 1 4.97 40.04 19.06
CA GLU A 1 4.86 39.65 20.48
C GLU A 1 3.45 40.05 20.89
N THR A 2 2.50 39.15 21.13
CA THR A 2 2.56 37.72 21.49
C THR A 2 1.22 37.08 21.12
N ASP A 3 1.24 35.93 20.47
CA ASP A 3 0.12 35.00 20.41
C ASP A 3 -0.13 34.50 21.83
N VAL A 4 -1.35 34.69 22.35
CA VAL A 4 -1.79 34.11 23.61
C VAL A 4 -2.62 32.91 23.20
N ASP A 5 -1.99 31.73 23.23
CA ASP A 5 -2.68 30.45 23.18
C ASP A 5 -3.64 30.43 24.39
N GLU A 6 -4.94 30.57 24.13
CA GLU A 6 -5.97 30.28 25.12
C GLU A 6 -5.90 28.77 25.39
N GLU A 7 -5.13 28.37 26.41
CA GLU A 7 -5.17 27.01 26.92
C GLU A 7 -6.61 26.74 27.37
N GLU A 8 -7.34 25.92 26.61
CA GLU A 8 -8.61 25.35 27.03
C GLU A 8 -8.35 24.53 28.30
N GLU A 9 -8.59 25.14 29.46
CA GLU A 9 -8.55 24.46 30.75
C GLU A 9 -9.52 23.27 30.70
N VAL A 10 -8.96 22.06 30.62
CA VAL A 10 -9.75 20.83 30.63
C VAL A 10 -10.39 20.72 32.02
N ASN A 11 -11.71 20.85 32.08
CA ASN A 11 -12.47 20.71 33.31
C ASN A 11 -12.41 19.26 33.81
N LEU A 12 -11.44 18.97 34.66
CA LEU A 12 -11.20 17.64 35.24
C LEU A 12 -12.43 17.11 36.01
N GLU A 13 -13.26 17.99 36.58
CA GLU A 13 -14.50 17.61 37.28
C GLU A 13 -15.61 17.12 36.33
N GLU A 14 -15.55 17.49 35.05
CA GLU A 14 -16.45 16.97 34.01
C GLU A 14 -15.94 15.65 33.44
N PHE A 15 -14.62 15.44 33.45
CA PHE A 15 -13.99 14.21 32.96
C PHE A 15 -14.16 13.03 33.94
N ASP A 16 -14.18 13.31 35.25
CA ASP A 16 -14.39 12.29 36.30
C ASP A 16 -15.87 12.01 36.61
N ARG A 17 -16.81 12.74 35.99
CA ARG A 17 -18.24 12.42 36.14
C ARG A 17 -18.54 11.11 35.43
N ASP A 18 -18.86 10.08 36.19
CA ASP A 18 -19.34 8.83 35.61
C ASP A 18 -20.65 9.11 34.88
N ALA A 19 -20.78 8.62 33.64
CA ALA A 19 -21.98 8.76 32.81
C ALA A 19 -23.22 8.05 33.42
N TRP A 20 -23.09 7.53 34.64
CA TRP A 20 -24.08 6.77 35.39
C TRP A 20 -24.41 7.37 36.77
N ASP A 21 -23.81 8.51 37.18
CA ASP A 21 -23.96 9.05 38.54
C ASP A 21 -25.21 9.93 38.76
N LEU A 22 -25.87 10.41 37.70
CA LEU A 22 -27.05 11.28 37.82
C LEU A 22 -28.31 10.60 37.26
N ASP A 23 -29.36 10.55 38.08
CA ASP A 23 -30.68 10.00 37.71
C ASP A 23 -31.27 10.69 36.46
N GLU A 24 -30.95 11.96 36.24
CA GLU A 24 -31.41 12.73 35.08
C GLU A 24 -30.77 12.25 33.76
N ASP A 25 -29.49 11.87 33.79
CA ASP A 25 -28.76 11.36 32.61
C ASP A 25 -29.29 9.98 32.19
N PHE A 26 -29.70 9.15 33.16
CA PHE A 26 -30.31 7.85 32.90
C PHE A 26 -31.62 7.98 32.10
N ILE A 27 -32.50 8.90 32.49
CA ILE A 27 -33.80 9.11 31.84
C ILE A 27 -33.60 9.68 30.43
N LEU A 28 -32.73 10.68 30.27
CA LEU A 28 -32.42 11.27 28.96
C LEU A 28 -31.86 10.22 27.99
N GLN A 29 -30.97 9.36 28.47
CA GLN A 29 -30.39 8.30 27.65
C GLN A 29 -31.41 7.23 27.27
N GLN A 30 -32.36 6.90 28.15
CA GLN A 30 -33.43 5.94 27.86
C GLN A 30 -34.39 6.45 26.77
N HIS A 31 -34.65 7.76 26.74
CA HIS A 31 -35.44 8.39 25.68
C HIS A 31 -34.70 8.49 24.33
N ALA A 32 -33.36 8.55 24.36
CA ALA A 32 -32.53 8.56 23.16
C ALA A 32 -32.34 7.16 22.54
N LYS A 33 -32.50 6.08 23.32
CA LYS A 33 -32.24 4.72 22.86
C LYS A 33 -33.43 4.16 22.05
N PRO A 34 -33.18 3.55 20.87
CA PRO A 34 -34.25 2.87 20.14
C PRO A 34 -34.84 1.75 21.00
N HIS A 35 -36.17 1.59 20.94
CA HIS A 35 -36.85 0.56 21.72
C HIS A 35 -36.36 -0.84 21.33
N SER A 36 -35.74 -1.54 22.29
CA SER A 36 -35.17 -2.87 22.09
C SER A 36 -35.91 -3.92 22.93
N PHE A 37 -36.24 -5.05 22.33
CA PHE A 37 -36.96 -6.15 22.99
C PHE A 37 -36.11 -7.41 23.01
N LEU A 38 -36.08 -8.09 24.17
CA LEU A 38 -35.44 -9.41 24.32
C LEU A 38 -36.51 -10.49 24.45
N VAL A 39 -36.53 -11.44 23.51
CA VAL A 39 -37.51 -12.54 23.48
C VAL A 39 -36.87 -13.82 24.02
N LEU A 40 -37.29 -14.25 25.22
CA LEU A 40 -36.79 -15.45 25.90
C LEU A 40 -37.83 -16.58 25.96
N GLY A 41 -37.38 -17.84 26.00
CA GLY A 41 -38.27 -18.99 26.13
C GLY A 41 -37.64 -20.34 25.80
N LYS A 42 -38.21 -21.44 26.31
CA LYS A 42 -37.76 -22.83 26.07
C LYS A 42 -37.58 -23.12 24.57
N PRO A 43 -36.57 -23.88 24.12
CA PRO A 43 -36.37 -24.18 22.69
C PRO A 43 -37.66 -24.68 22.03
N CYS A 44 -37.85 -24.36 20.75
CA CYS A 44 -39.08 -24.65 19.98
C CYS A 44 -40.38 -23.95 20.43
N SER A 45 -40.36 -23.05 21.42
CA SER A 45 -41.55 -22.26 21.81
C SER A 45 -42.00 -21.19 20.79
N GLY A 46 -41.43 -21.16 19.58
CA GLY A 46 -41.79 -20.16 18.55
C GLY A 46 -41.21 -18.75 18.77
N LYS A 47 -40.18 -18.58 19.61
CA LYS A 47 -39.50 -17.28 19.86
C LYS A 47 -39.16 -16.53 18.58
N SER A 48 -38.53 -17.21 17.63
CA SER A 48 -38.10 -16.61 16.37
C SER A 48 -39.29 -16.14 15.52
N THR A 49 -40.38 -16.90 15.55
CA THR A 49 -41.63 -16.54 14.87
C THR A 49 -42.29 -15.33 15.52
N LEU A 50 -42.29 -15.26 16.86
CA LEU A 50 -42.79 -14.11 17.59
C LEU A 50 -41.93 -12.87 17.30
N ALA A 51 -40.61 -13.00 17.37
CA ALA A 51 -39.67 -11.92 17.12
C ALA A 51 -39.80 -11.37 15.68
N SER A 52 -39.98 -12.23 14.67
CA SER A 52 -40.23 -11.82 13.28
C SER A 52 -41.53 -11.02 13.11
N LYS A 53 -42.63 -11.49 13.72
CA LYS A 53 -43.91 -10.77 13.66
C LYS A 53 -43.86 -9.45 14.43
N LEU A 54 -43.10 -9.41 15.52
CA LEU A 54 -42.90 -8.21 16.33
C LEU A 54 -42.10 -7.17 15.54
N SER A 55 -41.02 -7.57 14.86
CA SER A 55 -40.22 -6.68 14.02
C SER A 55 -41.03 -6.09 12.86
N GLU A 56 -41.85 -6.90 12.19
CA GLU A 56 -42.71 -6.42 11.09
C GLU A 56 -43.75 -5.40 11.57
N ARG A 57 -44.35 -5.63 12.74
CA ARG A 57 -45.39 -4.75 13.28
C ARG A 57 -44.86 -3.44 13.86
N LEU A 58 -43.68 -3.48 14.47
CA LEU A 58 -43.06 -2.31 15.11
C LEU A 58 -42.05 -1.59 14.19
N GLY A 59 -41.79 -2.11 12.99
CA GLY A 59 -40.74 -1.60 12.11
C GLY A 59 -39.32 -1.76 12.70
N CYS A 60 -39.13 -2.70 13.63
CA CYS A 60 -37.85 -2.92 14.29
C CYS A 60 -36.96 -3.87 13.49
N VAL A 61 -35.65 -3.82 13.72
CA VAL A 61 -34.70 -4.78 13.16
C VAL A 61 -34.75 -6.08 13.96
N HIS A 62 -35.00 -7.20 13.28
CA HIS A 62 -34.90 -8.53 13.89
C HIS A 62 -33.44 -8.98 13.93
N VAL A 63 -32.86 -9.05 15.13
CA VAL A 63 -31.47 -9.45 15.34
C VAL A 63 -31.42 -10.86 15.92
N GLY A 64 -31.05 -11.83 15.08
CA GLY A 64 -30.85 -13.22 15.50
C GLY A 64 -29.38 -13.61 15.64
N ILE A 65 -29.04 -14.41 16.65
CA ILE A 65 -27.67 -14.93 16.87
C ILE A 65 -27.05 -15.56 15.59
N PRO A 66 -27.77 -16.39 14.81
CA PRO A 66 -27.19 -16.96 13.58
C PRO A 66 -26.81 -15.89 12.54
N GLN A 67 -27.57 -14.80 12.50
CA GLN A 67 -27.40 -13.71 11.54
C GLN A 67 -26.19 -12.84 11.90
N ILE A 68 -26.01 -12.57 13.21
CA ILE A 68 -24.80 -11.94 13.75
C ILE A 68 -23.57 -12.78 13.40
N LEU A 69 -23.64 -14.08 13.66
CA LEU A 69 -22.51 -14.99 13.42
C LEU A 69 -22.13 -15.07 11.94
N ALA A 70 -23.13 -15.19 11.05
CA ALA A 70 -22.90 -15.20 9.60
C ALA A 70 -22.25 -13.90 9.10
N THR A 71 -22.66 -12.75 9.64
CA THR A 71 -22.09 -11.44 9.31
C THR A 71 -20.65 -11.34 9.79
N ALA A 72 -20.37 -11.76 11.03
CA ALA A 72 -19.03 -11.75 11.60
C ALA A 72 -18.07 -12.66 10.81
N LEU A 73 -18.50 -13.87 10.45
CA LEU A 73 -17.71 -14.80 9.64
C LEU A 73 -17.42 -14.25 8.24
N SER A 74 -18.41 -13.61 7.60
CA SER A 74 -18.23 -13.00 6.28
C SER A 74 -17.21 -11.85 6.32
N GLY A 75 -17.29 -10.99 7.34
CA GLY A 75 -16.32 -9.91 7.56
C GLY A 75 -14.91 -10.45 7.80
N TYR A 76 -14.79 -11.51 8.61
CA TYR A 76 -13.49 -12.15 8.88
C TYR A 76 -12.84 -12.68 7.59
N ARG A 77 -13.62 -13.36 6.71
CA ARG A 77 -13.10 -13.89 5.44
C ARG A 77 -12.56 -12.79 4.52
N LEU A 78 -13.25 -11.65 4.43
CA LEU A 78 -12.80 -10.49 3.66
C LEU A 78 -11.49 -9.93 4.19
N ILE A 79 -11.38 -9.76 5.51
CA ILE A 79 -10.15 -9.25 6.15
C ILE A 79 -8.98 -10.22 5.91
N THR A 80 -9.21 -11.53 6.02
CA THR A 80 -8.17 -12.53 5.75
C THR A 80 -7.74 -12.53 4.28
N ALA A 81 -8.68 -12.40 3.33
CA ALA A 81 -8.35 -12.31 1.91
C ALA A 81 -7.50 -11.06 1.60
N LEU A 82 -7.88 -9.90 2.12
CA LEU A 82 -7.12 -8.65 1.95
C LEU A 82 -5.72 -8.69 2.58
N LYS A 83 -5.54 -9.45 3.67
CA LYS A 83 -4.22 -9.66 4.26
C LYS A 83 -3.34 -10.53 3.37
N CYS A 84 -3.92 -11.55 2.73
CA CYS A 84 -3.18 -12.46 1.85
C CYS A 84 -2.64 -11.74 0.60
N ASP A 85 -3.45 -10.87 -0.01
CA ASP A 85 -3.03 -10.08 -1.18
C ASP A 85 -1.86 -9.13 -0.85
N ARG A 86 -1.82 -8.60 0.37
CA ARG A 86 -0.77 -7.68 0.82
C ARG A 86 0.56 -8.41 1.03
N GLU A 87 0.54 -9.62 1.58
CA GLU A 87 1.75 -10.44 1.77
C GLU A 87 2.31 -10.92 0.42
N GLU A 88 1.47 -11.27 -0.55
CA GLU A 88 1.91 -11.63 -1.91
C GLU A 88 2.53 -10.43 -2.66
N GLN A 89 1.95 -9.24 -2.55
CA GLN A 89 2.48 -8.03 -3.18
C GLN A 89 3.84 -7.61 -2.61
N GLU A 90 4.04 -7.72 -1.29
CA GLU A 90 5.34 -7.46 -0.67
C GLU A 90 6.39 -8.51 -1.09
N GLY A 91 5.99 -9.79 -1.16
CA GLY A 91 6.86 -10.86 -1.65
C GLY A 91 7.28 -10.71 -3.11
N ILE A 92 6.38 -10.27 -3.99
CA ILE A 92 6.68 -9.99 -5.40
C ILE A 92 7.59 -8.77 -5.55
N LYS A 93 7.36 -7.71 -4.76
CA LYS A 93 8.19 -6.49 -4.78
C LYS A 93 9.63 -6.76 -4.34
N LEU A 94 9.84 -7.62 -3.35
CA LEU A 94 11.17 -8.01 -2.89
C LEU A 94 11.92 -8.79 -3.97
N LYS A 95 11.28 -9.80 -4.60
CA LYS A 95 11.91 -10.59 -5.67
C LYS A 95 12.31 -9.75 -6.89
N LEU A 96 11.46 -8.82 -7.29
CA LEU A 96 11.75 -7.86 -8.38
C LEU A 96 12.92 -6.93 -8.03
N SER A 97 13.12 -6.60 -6.75
CA SER A 97 14.26 -5.76 -6.35
C SER A 97 15.58 -6.53 -6.33
N GLU A 98 15.58 -7.81 -5.95
CA GLU A 98 16.78 -8.65 -5.91
C GLU A 98 17.30 -8.96 -7.33
N GLU A 99 16.40 -9.34 -8.26
CA GLU A 99 16.77 -9.64 -9.66
C GLU A 99 17.35 -8.41 -10.40
N ASN A 100 16.87 -7.20 -10.08
CA ASN A 100 17.39 -5.97 -10.68
C ASN A 100 18.77 -5.57 -10.13
N VAL A 101 19.07 -5.91 -8.87
CA VAL A 101 20.38 -5.63 -8.26
C VAL A 101 21.45 -6.54 -8.85
N GLU A 102 21.18 -7.85 -8.98
CA GLU A 102 22.13 -8.81 -9.59
C GLU A 102 22.47 -8.43 -11.04
N ASN A 103 21.46 -8.05 -11.83
CA ASN A 103 21.67 -7.60 -13.21
C ASN A 103 22.50 -6.31 -13.30
N ALA A 104 22.33 -5.38 -12.37
CA ALA A 104 23.09 -4.13 -12.34
C ALA A 104 24.56 -4.33 -11.94
N GLU A 105 24.84 -5.24 -11.00
CA GLU A 105 26.21 -5.60 -10.62
C GLU A 105 26.96 -6.30 -11.76
N GLY A 106 26.29 -7.21 -12.47
CA GLY A 106 26.86 -7.87 -13.66
C GLY A 106 27.21 -6.88 -14.78
N LEU A 107 26.41 -5.83 -14.96
CA LEU A 107 26.66 -4.77 -15.94
C LEU A 107 27.83 -3.86 -15.53
N LYS A 108 27.98 -3.55 -14.24
CA LYS A 108 29.12 -2.77 -13.73
C LYS A 108 30.45 -3.51 -13.91
N ALA A 109 30.48 -4.82 -13.60
CA ALA A 109 31.70 -5.61 -13.76
C ALA A 109 32.21 -5.63 -15.21
N ARG A 110 31.30 -5.72 -16.19
CA ARG A 110 31.65 -5.63 -17.62
C ARG A 110 32.16 -4.25 -18.03
N LEU A 111 31.65 -3.19 -17.41
CA LEU A 111 32.10 -1.83 -17.68
C LEU A 111 33.53 -1.63 -17.14
N ASP A 112 33.81 -2.14 -15.95
CA ASP A 112 35.15 -2.06 -15.33
C ASP A 112 36.20 -2.85 -16.13
N GLU A 113 35.84 -4.03 -16.66
CA GLU A 113 36.71 -4.80 -17.56
C GLU A 113 37.05 -4.04 -18.86
N LEU A 114 36.06 -3.36 -19.43
CA LEU A 114 36.24 -2.55 -20.64
C LEU A 114 37.10 -1.32 -20.38
N GLU A 115 36.91 -0.64 -19.25
CA GLU A 115 37.77 0.50 -18.87
C GLU A 115 39.23 0.08 -18.70
N LEU A 116 39.47 -1.10 -18.12
CA LEU A 116 40.82 -1.64 -17.95
C LEU A 116 41.46 -1.92 -19.31
N ALA A 117 40.72 -2.56 -20.22
CA ALA A 117 41.19 -2.87 -21.57
C ALA A 117 41.49 -1.60 -22.40
N ILE A 118 40.71 -0.53 -22.22
CA ILE A 118 40.97 0.77 -22.85
C ILE A 118 42.27 1.38 -22.30
N LYS A 119 42.46 1.41 -20.98
CA LYS A 119 43.69 1.93 -20.35
C LYS A 119 44.94 1.14 -20.76
N GLU A 120 44.84 -0.18 -20.90
CA GLU A 120 45.95 -1.01 -21.39
C GLU A 120 46.30 -0.70 -22.85
N ARG A 121 45.30 -0.49 -23.72
CA ARG A 121 45.52 -0.06 -25.10
C ARG A 121 46.17 1.32 -25.19
N GLU A 122 45.71 2.28 -24.40
CA GLU A 122 46.29 3.63 -24.36
C GLU A 122 47.75 3.63 -23.91
N ASN A 123 48.09 2.83 -22.90
CA ASN A 123 49.47 2.65 -22.43
C ASN A 123 50.36 1.96 -23.48
N ASN A 124 49.80 1.09 -24.32
CA ASN A 124 50.54 0.43 -25.39
C ASN A 124 50.77 1.36 -26.60
N VAL A 125 49.81 2.23 -26.90
CA VAL A 125 49.93 3.27 -27.95
C VAL A 125 50.94 4.35 -27.56
N ALA A 126 51.09 4.65 -26.26
CA ALA A 126 52.09 5.60 -25.76
C ALA A 126 53.56 5.13 -25.91
N ASN A 127 53.80 3.85 -26.21
CA ASN A 127 55.14 3.25 -26.36
C ASN A 127 55.59 3.03 -27.82
N LEU A 128 54.89 3.58 -28.81
CA LEU A 128 55.35 3.54 -30.20
C LEU A 128 56.30 4.73 -30.48
N PRO A 129 57.52 4.49 -31.01
CA PRO A 129 58.41 5.56 -31.43
C PRO A 129 57.73 6.41 -32.52
N ARG A 130 57.67 7.72 -32.29
CA ARG A 130 57.27 8.72 -33.28
C ARG A 130 58.37 8.86 -34.31
N ASP A 131 58.36 8.02 -35.33
CA ASP A 131 58.98 8.34 -36.62
C ASP A 131 58.36 7.43 -37.69
N GLU A 132 57.48 8.01 -38.50
CA GLU A 132 57.42 7.90 -39.97
C GLU A 132 55.98 8.11 -40.50
N LEU A 133 55.91 9.01 -41.51
CA LEU A 133 54.82 9.23 -42.48
C LEU A 133 53.58 9.99 -41.93
N ASN A 134 53.51 11.32 -42.00
CA ASN A 134 53.32 12.12 -43.23
C ASN A 134 53.17 11.32 -44.54
N THR A 135 51.95 10.87 -44.81
CA THR A 135 51.43 10.73 -46.19
C THR A 135 50.10 11.50 -46.26
N PRO A 136 49.92 12.39 -47.25
CA PRO A 136 48.64 13.03 -47.47
C PRO A 136 47.67 12.01 -48.09
N GLU A 137 46.42 12.04 -47.63
CA GLU A 137 45.23 11.62 -48.36
C GLU A 137 45.21 10.16 -48.85
N THR A 138 44.61 9.28 -48.04
CA THR A 138 43.92 8.09 -48.55
C THR A 138 42.43 8.27 -48.36
N GLU A 139 41.73 8.19 -49.47
CA GLU A 139 40.34 8.56 -49.74
C GLU A 139 39.33 7.86 -48.81
N MET A 140 38.26 8.57 -48.46
CA MET A 140 37.10 7.94 -47.81
C MET A 140 36.49 6.89 -48.73
N PRO A 141 36.19 5.67 -48.25
CA PRO A 141 35.48 4.67 -49.03
C PRO A 141 34.12 5.23 -49.46
N ALA A 142 33.78 5.11 -50.74
CA ALA A 142 32.54 5.66 -51.32
C ALA A 142 31.26 5.21 -50.58
N GLU A 143 31.29 4.04 -49.94
CA GLU A 143 30.21 3.48 -49.12
C GLU A 143 29.83 4.36 -47.91
N PHE A 144 30.78 5.12 -47.37
CA PHE A 144 30.52 6.03 -46.25
C PHE A 144 29.89 7.36 -46.68
N MET A 145 30.11 7.80 -47.92
CA MET A 145 29.46 8.99 -48.46
C MET A 145 27.99 8.73 -48.79
N GLU A 146 27.67 7.54 -49.30
CA GLU A 146 26.28 7.14 -49.62
C GLU A 146 25.42 7.04 -48.35
N ALA A 147 25.99 6.53 -47.25
CA ALA A 147 25.30 6.47 -45.95
C ALA A 147 25.05 7.86 -45.33
N ALA A 148 25.95 8.82 -45.55
CA ALA A 148 25.79 10.20 -45.04
C ALA A 148 24.75 11.00 -45.84
N GLU A 149 24.67 10.79 -47.16
CA GLU A 149 23.68 11.46 -48.01
C GLU A 149 22.26 10.92 -47.80
N ALA A 150 22.12 9.63 -47.46
CA ALA A 150 20.83 9.02 -47.12
C ALA A 150 20.24 9.52 -45.77
N LEU A 151 21.09 10.05 -44.88
CA LEU A 151 20.70 10.61 -43.59
C LEU A 151 20.27 12.09 -43.66
N LEU A 152 20.53 12.75 -44.79
CA LEU A 152 20.24 14.17 -45.03
C LEU A 152 19.08 14.42 -46.02
N ARG A 153 18.38 13.36 -46.45
CA ARG A 153 17.11 13.43 -47.21
C ARG A 153 15.93 13.00 -46.35
#